data_AF-A0ABD2W6W2-F1
#
_entry.id   AF-A0ABD2W6W2-F1
#
_cell.length_a   1.000
_cell.length_b   1.000
_cell.length_c   1.000
_cell.angle_alpha   90.00
_cell.angle_beta   90.00
_cell.angle_gamma   90.00
#
_symmetry.space_group_name_H-M   'P 1'
#
loop_
_entity.id
_entity.type
_entity.pdbx_description
1 polymer ?
#
loop_
_entity_poly.entity_id
_entity_poly.type
_entity_poly.pdbx_seq_one_letter_code
_entity_poly.pdbx_strand_id
1 'polypeptide(L)'
;MAFLHSHSSECMTSSLDLFSLPPTQTSIESSNYVHFKPISSLSGENDAPIEFVVPAASDYYLDLAHTMLHVKVKIGPLQDVAADNRQIDSNRSIVTDFTT
;
A
#
# COMPACT_ATOMS: atom_id res chain seq x y z
N MET A 1 11.96 -27.19 16.80
CA MET A 1 10.61 -27.39 17.36
C MET A 1 10.37 -26.32 18.40
N ALA A 2 9.24 -25.61 18.34
CA ALA A 2 8.88 -24.62 19.35
C ALA A 2 8.39 -25.35 20.62
N PHE A 3 8.79 -24.86 21.80
CA PHE A 3 8.30 -25.39 23.07
C PHE A 3 6.86 -24.91 23.29
N LEU A 4 5.90 -25.83 23.12
CA LEU A 4 4.47 -25.60 23.37
C LEU A 4 4.17 -25.64 24.88
N HIS A 5 3.43 -24.66 25.37
CA HIS A 5 2.96 -24.63 26.75
C HIS A 5 1.79 -25.62 26.94
N SER A 6 1.82 -26.44 28.01
CA SER A 6 0.86 -27.53 28.23
C SER A 6 -0.60 -27.11 28.35
N HIS A 7 -0.85 -25.86 28.72
CA HIS A 7 -2.20 -25.28 28.85
C HIS A 7 -2.60 -24.39 27.67
N SER A 8 -1.79 -24.31 26.63
CA SER A 8 -2.14 -23.58 25.42
C SER A 8 -3.18 -24.37 24.62
N SER A 9 -4.27 -23.71 24.21
CA SER A 9 -5.24 -24.28 23.28
C SER A 9 -4.81 -24.07 21.83
N GLU A 10 -5.19 -24.97 20.95
CA GLU A 10 -4.99 -24.83 19.51
C GLU A 10 -5.90 -23.73 18.92
N CYS A 11 -5.40 -22.94 17.97
CA CYS A 11 -6.20 -21.96 17.25
C CYS A 11 -5.81 -21.84 15.76
N MET A 12 -6.75 -21.40 14.93
CA MET A 12 -6.49 -21.04 13.53
C MET A 12 -6.08 -19.57 13.36
N THR A 13 -6.44 -18.70 14.31
CA THR A 13 -5.99 -17.31 14.36
C THR A 13 -5.81 -16.95 15.84
N SER A 14 -4.66 -16.40 16.21
CA SER A 14 -4.42 -15.92 17.57
C SER A 14 -4.72 -14.42 17.62
N SER A 15 -5.72 -14.02 18.41
CA SER A 15 -5.92 -12.61 18.76
C SER A 15 -4.99 -12.22 19.90
N LEU A 16 -4.60 -10.94 19.96
CA LEU A 16 -3.82 -10.41 21.08
C LEU A 16 -4.72 -10.26 22.31
N ASP A 17 -4.36 -10.92 23.40
CA ASP A 17 -4.89 -10.68 24.73
C ASP A 17 -3.71 -10.51 25.70
N LEU A 18 -3.76 -9.46 26.52
CA LEU A 18 -2.67 -9.04 27.40
C LEU A 18 -2.63 -9.83 28.72
N PHE A 19 -3.74 -10.47 29.11
CA PHE A 19 -3.85 -11.11 30.43
C PHE A 19 -4.13 -12.60 30.37
N SER A 20 -4.34 -13.17 29.19
CA SER A 20 -4.54 -14.61 29.02
C SER A 20 -3.34 -15.29 28.37
N LEU A 21 -3.28 -16.61 28.52
CA LEU A 21 -2.31 -17.44 27.81
C LEU A 21 -2.71 -17.45 26.32
N PRO A 22 -1.84 -16.97 25.40
CA PRO A 22 -2.18 -16.95 23.99
C PRO A 22 -2.30 -18.38 23.45
N PRO A 23 -3.32 -18.67 22.63
CA PRO A 23 -3.43 -19.97 21.99
C PRO A 23 -2.30 -20.17 20.97
N THR A 24 -1.98 -21.43 20.68
CA THR A 24 -0.92 -21.76 19.73
C THR A 24 -1.50 -22.13 18.38
N GLN A 25 -1.02 -21.45 17.35
CA GLN A 25 -1.32 -21.79 15.97
C GLN A 25 -0.46 -22.96 15.50
N THR A 26 -1.12 -24.04 15.12
CA THR A 26 -0.53 -25.32 14.68
C THR A 26 -0.79 -25.58 13.19
N SER A 27 -1.81 -24.94 12.61
CA SER A 27 -2.28 -25.24 11.25
C SER A 27 -1.37 -24.70 10.15
N ILE A 28 -0.51 -23.72 10.46
CA ILE A 28 0.45 -23.12 9.50
C ILE A 28 1.84 -23.60 9.88
N GLU A 29 2.41 -24.51 9.08
CA GLU A 29 3.76 -25.04 9.30
C GLU A 29 4.85 -24.08 8.82
N SER A 30 4.61 -23.39 7.71
CA SER A 30 5.50 -22.38 7.15
C SER A 30 4.71 -21.34 6.34
N SER A 31 5.25 -20.13 6.26
CA SER A 31 4.74 -19.04 5.44
C SER A 31 5.91 -18.36 4.74
N ASN A 32 5.69 -17.92 3.50
CA ASN A 32 6.70 -17.24 2.69
C ASN A 32 6.05 -16.07 1.95
N TYR A 33 6.84 -15.02 1.71
CA TYR A 33 6.41 -13.90 0.88
C TYR A 33 6.83 -14.10 -0.57
N VAL A 34 5.91 -13.87 -1.49
CA VAL A 34 6.15 -13.88 -2.94
C VAL A 34 5.85 -12.51 -3.51
N HIS A 35 6.72 -12.01 -4.38
CA HIS A 35 6.55 -10.70 -5.02
C HIS A 35 6.02 -10.85 -6.44
N PHE A 36 4.86 -10.25 -6.71
CA PHE A 36 4.28 -10.14 -8.04
C PHE A 36 4.50 -8.73 -8.59
N LYS A 37 4.90 -8.63 -9.85
CA LYS A 37 4.97 -7.36 -10.57
C LYS A 37 3.62 -7.07 -11.23
N PRO A 38 3.23 -5.79 -11.36
CA PRO A 38 2.02 -5.43 -12.09
C PRO A 38 2.19 -5.81 -13.57
N ILE A 39 1.08 -6.21 -14.19
CA ILE A 39 1.02 -6.41 -15.65
C ILE A 39 0.65 -5.11 -16.37
N SER A 40 -0.04 -4.20 -15.67
CA SER A 40 -0.39 -2.88 -16.18
C SER A 40 0.81 -1.94 -16.11
N SER A 41 0.96 -1.10 -17.13
CA SER A 41 1.87 0.04 -17.08
C SER A 41 1.20 1.22 -16.38
N LEU A 42 1.98 2.04 -15.69
CA LEU A 42 1.55 3.35 -15.22
C LEU A 42 1.52 4.32 -16.41
N SER A 43 0.56 4.14 -17.32
CA SER A 43 0.28 5.13 -18.37
C SER A 43 -0.31 6.39 -17.72
N GLY A 44 0.00 7.57 -18.25
CA GLY A 44 -0.46 8.87 -17.72
C GLY A 44 -1.96 9.12 -17.79
N GLU A 45 -2.76 8.09 -18.09
CA GLU A 45 -4.21 8.12 -17.95
C GLU A 45 -4.55 7.81 -16.49
N ASN A 46 -5.07 8.83 -15.79
CA ASN A 46 -5.23 8.85 -14.33
C ASN A 46 -6.27 7.86 -13.77
N ASP A 47 -6.82 6.96 -14.58
CA ASP A 47 -7.99 6.14 -14.20
C ASP A 47 -7.85 4.64 -14.55
N ALA A 48 -6.69 4.20 -15.05
CA ALA A 48 -6.48 2.79 -15.35
C ALA A 48 -6.15 1.98 -14.08
N PRO A 49 -6.80 0.81 -13.84
CA PRO A 49 -6.48 -0.04 -12.71
C PRO A 49 -5.08 -0.67 -12.85
N ILE A 50 -4.38 -0.78 -11.72
CA ILE A 50 -3.14 -1.56 -11.64
C ILE A 50 -3.50 -3.03 -11.42
N GLU A 51 -3.26 -3.85 -12.43
CA GLU A 51 -3.60 -5.27 -12.39
C GLU A 51 -2.40 -6.14 -12.04
N PHE A 52 -2.65 -7.18 -11.25
CA PHE A 52 -1.67 -8.20 -10.86
C PHE A 52 -2.24 -9.58 -11.16
N VAL A 53 -1.41 -10.45 -11.73
CA VAL A 53 -1.76 -11.87 -11.93
C VAL A 53 -1.09 -12.69 -10.84
N VAL A 54 -1.91 -13.25 -9.94
CA VAL A 54 -1.46 -14.21 -8.93
C VAL A 54 -1.93 -15.59 -9.38
N PRO A 55 -1.03 -16.44 -9.92
CA PRO A 55 -1.41 -17.77 -10.36
C PRO A 55 -1.82 -18.65 -9.18
N ALA A 56 -2.75 -19.57 -9.41
CA ALA A 56 -3.10 -20.58 -8.42
C ALA A 56 -1.86 -21.41 -8.06
N ALA A 57 -1.52 -21.48 -6.78
CA ALA A 57 -0.50 -22.38 -6.28
C ALA A 57 -1.12 -23.75 -6.00
N SER A 58 -0.48 -24.83 -6.44
CA SER A 58 -0.93 -26.20 -6.15
C SER A 58 -0.61 -26.62 -4.71
N ASP A 59 0.45 -26.04 -4.15
CA ASP A 59 1.09 -26.56 -2.93
C ASP A 59 0.95 -25.61 -1.72
N TYR A 60 0.52 -24.37 -1.96
CA TYR A 60 0.46 -23.33 -0.93
C TYR A 60 -0.87 -22.58 -0.99
N TYR A 61 -1.40 -22.24 0.19
CA TYR A 61 -2.55 -21.36 0.32
C TYR A 61 -2.11 -19.90 0.30
N LEU A 62 -2.96 -19.05 -0.27
CA LEU A 62 -2.74 -17.60 -0.26
C LEU A 62 -3.32 -17.01 1.02
N ASP A 63 -2.46 -16.36 1.81
CA ASP A 63 -2.87 -15.64 3.00
C ASP A 63 -3.29 -14.19 2.65
N LEU A 64 -4.61 -13.97 2.62
CA LEU A 64 -5.19 -12.67 2.30
C LEU A 64 -4.94 -11.63 3.39
N ALA A 65 -4.82 -12.05 4.66
CA ALA A 65 -4.60 -11.13 5.77
C ALA A 65 -3.19 -10.51 5.72
N HIS A 66 -2.24 -11.24 5.13
CA HIS A 66 -0.83 -10.83 4.99
C HIS A 66 -0.45 -10.43 3.56
N THR A 67 -1.42 -10.02 2.73
CA THR A 67 -1.15 -9.46 1.40
C THR A 67 -0.85 -7.96 1.49
N MET A 68 0.30 -7.51 0.97
CA MET A 68 0.76 -6.11 1.04
C MET A 68 1.05 -5.54 -0.34
N LEU A 69 0.71 -4.25 -0.57
CA LEU A 69 1.09 -3.52 -1.78
C LEU A 69 2.37 -2.71 -1.53
N HIS A 70 3.44 -3.03 -2.26
CA HIS A 70 4.68 -2.27 -2.19
C HIS A 70 4.66 -1.10 -3.20
N VAL A 71 4.67 0.13 -2.69
CA VAL A 71 4.63 1.35 -3.50
C VAL A 71 5.90 2.17 -3.30
N LYS A 72 6.55 2.56 -4.40
CA LYS A 72 7.68 3.50 -4.39
C LYS A 72 7.24 4.82 -5.01
N VAL A 73 7.07 5.84 -4.18
CA VAL A 73 6.61 7.18 -4.60
C VAL A 73 7.67 8.24 -4.37
N LYS A 74 7.68 9.26 -5.23
CA LYS A 74 8.43 10.50 -5.00
C LYS A 74 7.44 11.56 -4.50
N ILE A 75 7.72 12.12 -3.33
CA ILE A 75 6.93 13.22 -2.78
C ILE A 75 7.45 14.52 -3.41
N GLY A 76 6.56 15.27 -4.06
CA GLY A 76 6.83 16.58 -4.65
C GLY A 76 5.99 17.68 -4.00
N PRO A 77 6.33 18.96 -4.23
CA PRO A 77 5.48 20.07 -3.82
C PRO A 77 4.09 19.94 -4.47
N LEU A 78 3.07 20.41 -3.75
CA LEU A 78 1.70 20.52 -4.29
C LEU A 78 1.76 21.33 -5.59
N GLN A 79 1.43 20.70 -6.71
CA GLN A 79 1.12 21.44 -7.94
C GLN A 79 -0.26 22.06 -7.74
N ASP A 80 -0.27 23.38 -7.53
CA ASP A 80 -1.49 24.15 -7.61
C ASP A 80 -1.96 24.14 -9.07
N VAL A 81 -2.96 23.31 -9.36
CA VAL A 81 -3.54 23.11 -10.70
C VAL A 81 -4.13 24.43 -11.25
N ALA A 82 -4.24 25.48 -10.43
CA ALA A 82 -4.72 26.79 -10.83
C ALA A 82 -3.71 27.63 -11.65
N ALA A 83 -2.43 27.23 -11.78
CA ALA A 83 -1.42 28.07 -12.42
C ALA A 83 -1.40 28.04 -13.97
N ASP A 84 -2.09 27.10 -14.62
CA ASP A 84 -1.97 26.87 -16.08
C ASP A 84 -2.93 27.72 -16.94
N ASN A 85 -3.79 28.55 -16.34
CA ASN A 85 -4.77 29.38 -17.06
C ASN A 85 -4.48 30.89 -17.07
N ARG A 86 -3.28 31.34 -16.67
CA ARG A 86 -2.89 32.74 -16.91
C ARG A 86 -2.27 32.87 -18.29
N GLN A 87 -3.15 32.95 -19.29
CA GLN A 87 -2.83 33.49 -20.59
C GLN A 87 -2.11 34.83 -20.37
N ILE A 88 -0.84 34.89 -20.75
CA ILE A 88 -0.04 36.11 -20.73
C ILE A 88 -0.61 37.02 -21.82
N ASP A 89 -1.57 37.86 -21.47
CA ASP A 89 -1.90 39.06 -22.22
C ASP A 89 -0.78 40.08 -21.98
N SER A 90 0.24 40.00 -22.83
CA SER A 90 1.30 41.01 -22.95
C SER A 90 0.69 42.33 -23.42
N ASN A 91 0.01 43.08 -22.55
CA ASN A 91 -0.25 44.54 -22.66
C ASN A 91 -1.09 45.14 -21.51
N ARG A 92 -0.78 44.85 -20.24
CA ARG A 92 -1.29 45.70 -19.14
C ARG A 92 -0.13 46.26 -18.33
N SER A 93 0.25 47.50 -18.62
CA SER A 93 1.18 48.27 -17.80
C SER A 93 0.60 48.40 -16.40
N ILE A 94 1.17 47.69 -15.43
CA ILE A 94 0.89 47.94 -14.02
C ILE A 94 1.66 49.21 -13.67
N VAL A 95 0.98 50.36 -13.75
CA VAL A 95 1.48 51.60 -13.17
C VAL A 95 1.57 51.38 -11.67
N THR A 96 2.79 51.36 -11.14
CA THR A 96 3.05 51.31 -9.70
C THR A 96 3.44 52.71 -9.25
N ASP A 97 2.43 53.50 -8.88
CA ASP A 97 2.64 54.73 -8.13
C ASP A 97 1.86 54.62 -6.81
N PHE A 98 2.58 54.34 -5.73
CA PHE A 98 2.18 54.81 -4.40
C PHE A 98 3.43 55.31 -3.70
N THR A 99 3.52 56.64 -3.63
CA THR A 99 4.50 57.40 -2.87
C THR A 99 4.05 57.50 -1.42
N THR A 100 5.03 57.35 -0.52
CA THR A 100 5.12 57.62 0.95
C THR A 100 3.96 57.25 1.86
#